data_AF-A0A024QDV7-F1
#
_entry.id   AF-A0A024QDV7-F1
#
_cell.length_a   1.000
_cell.length_b   1.000
_cell.length_c   1.000
_cell.angle_alpha   90.00
_cell.angle_beta   90.00
_cell.angle_gamma   90.00
#
_symmetry.space_group_name_H-M   'P 1'
#
loop_
_entity.id
_entity.type
_entity.pdbx_description
1 polymer ?
#
loop_
_entity_poly.entity_id
_entity_poly.type
_entity_poly.pdbx_seq_one_letter_code
_entity_poly.pdbx_strand_id
1 'polypeptide(L)'
;MDDGKDSAKGTMGNNRQIDFTRGFDVDPKYSSYEQRVKTTPVNKGEWSNERAESLFISDKTGEIKKYLDEAGVDGVEYKNGMPDFSPFSKGEIKLANMTNDRKSNFSTADEELAKKWSTPEQKWTAEDIADWREDNKYTWHELNDLETIQLVPSKINSVFKHLGGVGEYNIKVKLGE
;
A
#
# COMPACT_ATOMS: atom_id res chain seq x y z
N MET A 1 -7.26 30.38 -46.78
CA MET A 1 -8.57 29.73 -46.58
C MET A 1 -8.37 28.32 -47.12
N ASP A 2 -8.21 27.27 -46.36
CA ASP A 2 -8.54 27.01 -44.96
C ASP A 2 -7.61 25.87 -44.48
N ASP A 3 -7.06 26.03 -43.29
CA ASP A 3 -6.18 25.08 -42.60
C ASP A 3 -7.06 24.18 -41.72
N GLY A 4 -7.01 22.86 -41.92
CA GLY A 4 -7.81 21.91 -41.14
C GLY A 4 -7.13 20.57 -40.97
N LYS A 5 -6.00 20.54 -40.26
CA LYS A 5 -5.29 19.31 -39.87
C LYS A 5 -5.69 18.95 -38.44
N ASP A 6 -6.80 18.26 -38.28
CA ASP A 6 -7.21 17.70 -36.98
C ASP A 6 -6.25 16.59 -36.56
N SER A 7 -5.33 16.98 -35.68
CA SER A 7 -4.43 16.07 -34.98
C SER A 7 -5.10 15.65 -33.68
N ALA A 8 -5.73 14.47 -33.68
CA ALA A 8 -6.17 13.84 -32.44
C ALA A 8 -4.94 13.46 -31.61
N LYS A 9 -4.62 14.28 -30.60
CA LYS A 9 -3.70 13.92 -29.52
C LYS A 9 -4.36 12.84 -28.67
N GLY A 10 -4.05 11.58 -28.96
CA GLY A 10 -4.22 10.49 -28.01
C GLY A 10 -3.30 10.74 -26.82
N THR A 11 -3.89 10.98 -25.65
CA THR A 11 -3.19 11.11 -24.38
C THR A 11 -2.37 9.85 -24.14
N MET A 12 -1.05 9.99 -24.07
CA MET A 12 -0.16 8.91 -23.63
C MET A 12 -0.55 8.55 -22.21
N GLY A 13 -1.22 7.41 -22.04
CA GLY A 13 -1.32 6.77 -20.73
C GLY A 13 0.08 6.46 -20.26
N ASN A 14 0.50 7.06 -19.16
CA ASN A 14 1.76 6.75 -18.49
C ASN A 14 1.71 5.26 -18.12
N ASN A 15 2.33 4.42 -18.94
CA ASN A 15 2.59 3.02 -18.64
C ASN A 15 3.66 2.96 -17.55
N ARG A 16 3.31 3.41 -16.33
CA ARG A 16 4.14 3.22 -15.15
C ARG A 16 4.16 1.72 -14.88
N GLN A 17 5.34 1.14 -15.02
CA GLN A 17 5.63 -0.19 -14.54
C GLN A 17 5.26 -0.22 -13.05
N ILE A 18 4.21 -0.95 -12.69
CA ILE A 18 3.82 -1.13 -11.30
C ILE A 18 4.83 -2.12 -10.73
N ASP A 19 5.81 -1.61 -9.98
CA ASP A 19 6.92 -2.41 -9.45
C ASP A 19 6.53 -3.22 -8.20
N PHE A 20 5.35 -2.97 -7.62
CA PHE A 20 4.90 -3.56 -6.36
C PHE A 20 3.49 -4.12 -6.46
N THR A 21 3.20 -5.15 -5.66
CA THR A 21 1.90 -5.83 -5.68
C THR A 21 0.79 -4.86 -5.30
N ARG A 22 -0.26 -4.71 -6.11
CA ARG A 22 -1.42 -3.94 -5.66
C ARG A 22 -2.09 -4.69 -4.52
N GLY A 23 -2.55 -3.97 -3.50
CA GLY A 23 -3.10 -4.61 -2.30
C GLY A 23 -4.17 -5.65 -2.66
N PHE A 24 -5.11 -5.28 -3.52
CA PHE A 24 -6.20 -6.15 -3.99
C PHE A 24 -5.83 -7.22 -5.03
N ASP A 25 -4.56 -7.32 -5.44
CA ASP A 25 -4.10 -8.41 -6.31
C ASP A 25 -3.72 -9.67 -5.51
N VAL A 26 -3.68 -9.60 -4.17
CA VAL A 26 -3.47 -10.77 -3.31
C VAL A 26 -4.79 -11.33 -2.79
N ASP A 27 -4.79 -12.64 -2.54
CA ASP A 27 -5.95 -13.33 -1.96
C ASP A 27 -5.98 -13.17 -0.43
N PRO A 28 -7.03 -12.56 0.14
CA PRO A 28 -7.19 -12.48 1.59
C PRO A 28 -7.42 -13.88 2.18
N LYS A 29 -6.67 -14.25 3.23
CA LYS A 29 -6.66 -15.64 3.73
C LYS A 29 -7.88 -16.01 4.58
N TYR A 30 -8.38 -15.10 5.44
CA TYR A 30 -9.39 -15.45 6.46
C TYR A 30 -10.60 -14.52 6.50
N SER A 31 -10.44 -13.24 6.16
CA SER A 31 -11.54 -12.29 6.26
C SER A 31 -12.61 -12.46 5.17
N SER A 32 -13.86 -12.22 5.53
CA SER A 32 -14.93 -12.04 4.55
C SER A 32 -14.86 -10.65 3.90
N TYR A 33 -15.49 -10.50 2.73
CA TYR A 33 -15.61 -9.20 2.08
C TYR A 33 -16.23 -8.14 3.01
N GLU A 34 -17.32 -8.48 3.70
CA GLU A 34 -18.01 -7.56 4.62
C GLU A 34 -17.12 -7.12 5.78
N GLN A 35 -16.25 -8.01 6.29
CA GLN A 35 -15.29 -7.65 7.33
C GLN A 35 -14.29 -6.61 6.83
N ARG A 36 -13.78 -6.75 5.60
CA ARG A 36 -12.88 -5.76 4.99
C ARG A 36 -13.61 -4.44 4.74
N VAL A 37 -14.77 -4.47 4.09
CA VAL A 37 -15.58 -3.26 3.81
C VAL A 37 -15.87 -2.48 5.09
N LYS A 38 -16.21 -3.15 6.20
CA LYS A 38 -16.48 -2.48 7.49
C LYS A 38 -15.33 -1.62 8.01
N THR A 39 -14.10 -1.92 7.61
CA THR A 39 -12.90 -1.16 8.03
C THR A 39 -12.50 -0.05 7.07
N THR A 40 -13.09 0.02 5.88
CA THR A 40 -12.80 1.07 4.90
C THR A 40 -13.40 2.43 5.31
N PRO A 41 -12.92 3.55 4.75
CA PRO A 41 -13.47 4.87 5.06
C PRO A 41 -14.99 4.98 4.87
N VAL A 42 -15.68 5.48 5.90
CA VAL A 42 -17.11 5.84 5.87
C VAL A 42 -17.34 7.34 5.70
N ASN A 43 -16.31 8.14 5.96
CA ASN A 43 -16.31 9.60 5.97
C ASN A 43 -14.87 10.10 5.75
N LYS A 44 -14.67 11.43 5.84
CA LYS A 44 -13.37 12.10 5.69
C LYS A 44 -12.78 11.94 4.28
N GLY A 45 -13.66 12.08 3.31
CA GLY A 45 -13.38 11.91 1.89
C GLY A 45 -14.60 11.41 1.15
N GLU A 46 -14.41 11.19 -0.13
CA GLU A 46 -15.45 10.80 -1.06
C GLU A 46 -15.00 9.57 -1.86
N TRP A 47 -15.95 8.65 -2.06
CA TRP A 47 -15.78 7.55 -2.98
C TRP A 47 -16.23 8.01 -4.36
N SER A 48 -15.41 7.77 -5.37
CA SER A 48 -15.75 8.07 -6.77
C SER A 48 -16.96 7.27 -7.26
N ASN A 49 -17.20 6.08 -6.69
CA ASN A 49 -18.36 5.25 -6.96
C ASN A 49 -18.67 4.37 -5.73
N GLU A 50 -18.88 3.06 -5.91
CA GLU A 50 -19.16 2.13 -4.82
C GLU A 50 -18.04 2.13 -3.77
N ARG A 51 -18.44 2.28 -2.51
CA ARG A 51 -17.52 2.24 -1.37
C ARG A 51 -16.79 0.91 -1.36
N ALA A 52 -15.48 0.95 -1.14
CA ALA A 52 -14.59 -0.21 -1.07
C ALA A 52 -14.31 -0.92 -2.42
N GLU A 53 -14.85 -0.39 -3.52
CA GLU A 53 -14.70 -0.92 -4.90
C GLU A 53 -14.34 0.20 -5.91
N SER A 54 -13.84 1.34 -5.42
CA SER A 54 -13.52 2.48 -6.26
C SER A 54 -12.42 3.35 -5.64
N LEU A 55 -12.04 4.43 -6.33
CA LEU A 55 -11.12 5.44 -5.81
C LEU A 55 -11.73 6.15 -4.61
N PHE A 56 -10.97 6.23 -3.50
CA PHE A 56 -11.28 7.09 -2.36
C PHE A 56 -10.36 8.32 -2.34
N ILE A 57 -10.97 9.51 -2.33
CA ILE A 57 -10.28 10.79 -2.25
C ILE A 57 -10.50 11.36 -0.84
N SER A 58 -9.44 11.41 -0.02
CA SER A 58 -9.56 11.88 1.36
C SER A 58 -9.68 13.41 1.45
N ASP A 59 -10.47 13.91 2.39
CA ASP A 59 -10.53 15.35 2.72
C ASP A 59 -9.24 15.87 3.38
N LYS A 60 -8.38 14.96 3.86
CA LYS A 60 -7.06 15.26 4.43
C LYS A 60 -5.99 15.52 3.38
N THR A 61 -6.35 15.93 2.16
CA THR A 61 -5.43 16.14 1.04
C THR A 61 -4.19 16.93 1.47
N GLY A 62 -4.32 18.01 2.24
CA GLY A 62 -3.17 18.80 2.72
C GLY A 62 -2.12 18.00 3.51
N GLU A 63 -2.52 17.02 4.33
CA GLU A 63 -1.59 16.19 5.12
C GLU A 63 -0.86 15.14 4.27
N ILE A 64 -1.45 14.73 3.14
CA ILE A 64 -0.94 13.66 2.27
C ILE A 64 -0.56 14.14 0.87
N LYS A 65 -0.70 15.44 0.58
CA LYS A 65 -0.61 16.00 -0.78
C LYS A 65 0.70 15.65 -1.44
N LYS A 66 1.81 15.79 -0.72
CA LYS A 66 3.15 15.46 -1.25
C LYS A 66 3.24 14.01 -1.73
N TYR A 67 2.65 13.07 -0.99
CA TYR A 67 2.68 11.65 -1.34
C TYR A 67 1.79 11.35 -2.55
N LEU A 68 0.62 11.99 -2.63
CA LEU A 68 -0.29 11.90 -3.78
C LEU A 68 0.34 12.50 -5.05
N ASP A 69 0.94 13.69 -4.94
CA ASP A 69 1.62 14.38 -6.04
C ASP A 69 2.82 13.56 -6.54
N GLU A 70 3.68 13.08 -5.65
CA GLU A 70 4.83 12.22 -5.99
C GLU A 70 4.39 10.92 -6.66
N ALA A 71 3.33 10.30 -6.14
CA ALA A 71 2.72 9.10 -6.72
C ALA A 71 1.89 9.41 -7.97
N GLY A 72 1.61 10.68 -8.31
CA GLY A 72 0.79 11.07 -9.46
C GLY A 72 -0.64 10.50 -9.44
N VAL A 73 -1.26 10.43 -8.26
CA VAL A 73 -2.63 9.92 -8.08
C VAL A 73 -3.46 10.89 -7.23
N ASP A 74 -4.77 10.93 -7.45
CA ASP A 74 -5.67 11.82 -6.71
C ASP A 74 -6.18 11.22 -5.39
N GLY A 75 -5.98 9.92 -5.19
CA GLY A 75 -6.47 9.17 -4.03
C GLY A 75 -5.92 7.75 -4.00
N VAL A 76 -6.59 6.85 -3.27
CA VAL A 76 -6.24 5.43 -3.20
C VAL A 76 -7.36 4.60 -3.80
N GLU A 77 -7.02 3.75 -4.76
CA GLU A 77 -7.96 2.79 -5.33
C GLU A 77 -8.22 1.68 -4.31
N TYR A 78 -9.49 1.31 -4.15
CA TYR A 78 -9.87 0.11 -3.43
C TYR A 78 -10.58 -0.86 -4.36
N LYS A 79 -10.34 -2.14 -4.10
CA LYS A 79 -11.13 -3.23 -4.64
C LYS A 79 -11.21 -4.33 -3.60
N ASN A 80 -12.33 -5.03 -3.50
CA ASN A 80 -12.54 -6.09 -2.52
C ASN A 80 -12.31 -5.61 -1.06
N GLY A 81 -12.53 -4.31 -0.77
CA GLY A 81 -12.23 -3.70 0.53
C GLY A 81 -10.76 -3.55 0.89
N MET A 82 -9.85 -3.69 -0.08
CA MET A 82 -8.41 -3.63 0.10
C MET A 82 -7.82 -2.44 -0.67
N PRO A 83 -7.01 -1.57 -0.03
CA PRO A 83 -6.41 -0.41 -0.68
C PRO A 83 -5.20 -0.80 -1.54
N ASP A 84 -4.99 -0.08 -2.63
CA ASP A 84 -3.74 -0.12 -3.38
C ASP A 84 -2.75 0.93 -2.89
N PHE A 85 -1.73 0.49 -2.14
CA PHE A 85 -0.61 1.34 -1.75
C PHE A 85 0.64 1.17 -2.61
N SER A 86 0.59 0.35 -3.66
CA SER A 86 1.72 0.12 -4.56
C SER A 86 2.31 1.43 -5.15
N PRO A 87 1.53 2.49 -5.47
CA PRO A 87 2.11 3.74 -5.99
C PRO A 87 2.98 4.50 -4.98
N PHE A 88 2.82 4.22 -3.68
CA PHE A 88 3.56 4.89 -2.60
C PHE A 88 4.71 4.05 -2.05
N SER A 89 4.79 2.78 -2.45
CA SER A 89 5.72 1.82 -1.88
C SER A 89 7.17 2.11 -2.30
N LYS A 90 8.11 1.86 -1.39
CA LYS A 90 9.56 1.93 -1.63
C LYS A 90 10.24 0.56 -1.51
N GLY A 91 9.49 -0.49 -1.17
CA GLY A 91 10.02 -1.82 -1.00
C GLY A 91 8.90 -2.83 -0.72
N GLU A 92 9.13 -4.07 -1.12
CA GLU A 92 8.20 -5.18 -0.89
C GLU A 92 8.99 -6.44 -0.57
N ILE A 93 8.57 -7.14 0.48
CA ILE A 93 9.16 -8.39 0.96
C ILE A 93 8.06 -9.44 1.08
N LYS A 94 8.41 -10.70 0.80
CA LYS A 94 7.60 -11.87 1.12
C LYS A 94 8.12 -12.48 2.41
N LEU A 95 7.32 -12.45 3.47
CA LEU A 95 7.60 -13.09 4.75
C LEU A 95 7.05 -14.52 4.71
N ALA A 96 7.87 -15.50 5.10
CA ALA A 96 7.44 -16.89 5.14
C ALA A 96 6.41 -17.18 6.25
N ASN A 97 6.42 -16.39 7.33
CA ASN A 97 5.52 -16.55 8.45
C ASN A 97 5.15 -15.18 9.05
N MET A 98 4.23 -14.46 8.42
CA MET A 98 3.69 -13.24 8.99
C MET A 98 2.76 -13.56 10.16
N THR A 99 2.90 -12.84 11.26
CA THR A 99 2.05 -12.99 12.44
C THR A 99 1.39 -11.66 12.83
N ASN A 100 0.66 -11.62 13.95
CA ASN A 100 0.22 -10.36 14.55
C ASN A 100 1.31 -9.67 15.40
N ASP A 101 2.49 -10.27 15.58
CA ASP A 101 3.66 -9.59 16.15
C ASP A 101 4.32 -8.70 15.08
N ARG A 102 3.88 -7.45 15.05
CA ARG A 102 4.39 -6.44 14.12
C ARG A 102 5.88 -6.20 14.29
N LYS A 103 6.42 -6.28 15.52
CA LYS A 103 7.85 -6.05 15.75
C LYS A 103 8.67 -7.14 15.08
N SER A 104 8.25 -8.39 15.20
CA SER A 104 8.89 -9.51 14.51
C SER A 104 8.78 -9.37 12.98
N ASN A 105 7.59 -9.08 12.46
CA ASN A 105 7.39 -8.89 11.01
C ASN A 105 8.31 -7.78 10.46
N PHE A 106 8.40 -6.65 11.19
CA PHE A 106 9.19 -5.50 10.78
C PHE A 106 10.68 -5.82 10.80
N SER A 107 11.17 -6.50 11.84
CA SER A 107 12.58 -6.90 11.92
C SER A 107 12.99 -7.77 10.74
N THR A 108 12.17 -8.78 10.39
CA THR A 108 12.45 -9.63 9.22
C THR A 108 12.37 -8.86 7.91
N ALA A 109 11.39 -7.96 7.77
CA ALA A 109 11.27 -7.13 6.56
C ALA A 109 12.46 -6.16 6.40
N ASP A 110 12.94 -5.58 7.50
CA ASP A 110 14.12 -4.71 7.51
C ASP A 110 15.38 -5.47 7.10
N GLU A 111 15.59 -6.68 7.63
CA GLU A 111 16.71 -7.56 7.25
C GLU A 111 16.70 -7.93 5.76
N GLU A 112 15.53 -8.30 5.21
CA GLU A 112 15.41 -8.67 3.80
C GLU A 112 15.52 -7.46 2.86
N LEU A 113 14.98 -6.30 3.26
CA LEU A 113 15.12 -5.08 2.47
C LEU A 113 16.57 -4.58 2.47
N ALA A 114 17.27 -4.67 3.60
CA ALA A 114 18.68 -4.34 3.71
C ALA A 114 19.54 -5.13 2.70
N LYS A 115 19.24 -6.43 2.52
CA LYS A 115 19.89 -7.26 1.50
C LYS A 115 19.59 -6.77 0.08
N LYS A 116 18.34 -6.37 -0.19
CA LYS A 116 17.92 -5.86 -1.51
C LYS A 116 18.53 -4.50 -1.85
N TRP A 117 18.68 -3.61 -0.87
CA TRP A 117 19.24 -2.27 -1.06
C TRP A 117 20.76 -2.23 -1.03
N SER A 118 21.40 -3.26 -0.47
CA SER A 118 22.85 -3.40 -0.48
C SER A 118 23.40 -3.62 -1.89
N THR A 119 24.43 -2.86 -2.25
CA THR A 119 25.26 -3.05 -3.45
C THR A 119 26.66 -3.53 -3.03
N PRO A 120 27.58 -3.81 -3.97
CA PRO A 120 28.99 -4.02 -3.63
C PRO A 120 29.63 -2.80 -2.95
N GLU A 121 29.21 -1.59 -3.31
CA GLU A 121 29.79 -0.32 -2.82
C GLU A 121 29.12 0.20 -1.54
N GLN A 122 27.86 -0.15 -1.30
CA GLN A 122 27.10 0.30 -0.13
C GLN A 122 26.40 -0.88 0.54
N LYS A 123 26.68 -1.08 1.83
CA LYS A 123 25.99 -2.08 2.66
C LYS A 123 24.94 -1.40 3.52
N TRP A 124 23.75 -1.99 3.52
CA TRP A 124 22.66 -1.65 4.42
C TRP A 124 22.51 -2.78 5.43
N THR A 125 22.25 -2.41 6.67
CA THR A 125 21.86 -3.31 7.75
C THR A 125 20.36 -3.16 8.05
N ALA A 126 19.79 -4.09 8.82
CA ALA A 126 18.41 -3.98 9.27
C ALA A 126 18.19 -2.71 10.12
N GLU A 127 19.20 -2.31 10.91
CA GLU A 127 19.18 -1.07 11.70
C GLU A 127 19.14 0.16 10.78
N ASP A 128 19.97 0.22 9.73
CA ASP A 128 19.94 1.32 8.76
C ASP A 128 18.56 1.46 8.08
N ILE A 129 17.90 0.33 7.78
CA ILE A 129 16.54 0.35 7.23
C ILE A 129 15.55 0.87 8.28
N ALA A 130 15.60 0.36 9.51
CA ALA A 130 14.71 0.79 10.59
C ALA A 130 14.82 2.30 10.84
N ASP A 131 16.05 2.83 10.90
CA ASP A 131 16.34 4.25 11.04
C ASP A 131 15.83 5.05 9.84
N TRP A 132 16.10 4.57 8.62
CA TRP A 132 15.58 5.21 7.40
C TRP A 132 14.05 5.31 7.43
N ARG A 133 13.35 4.26 7.87
CA ARG A 133 11.89 4.29 7.99
C ARG A 133 11.44 5.33 9.01
N GLU A 134 12.09 5.42 10.16
CA GLU A 134 11.76 6.40 11.19
C GLU A 134 11.99 7.83 10.70
N ASP A 135 13.15 8.11 10.10
CA ASP A 135 13.52 9.43 9.60
C ASP A 135 12.60 9.89 8.47
N ASN A 136 12.26 8.99 7.55
CA ASN A 136 11.43 9.28 6.38
C ASN A 136 9.92 9.12 6.65
N LYS A 137 9.53 8.68 7.85
CA LYS A 137 8.13 8.44 8.28
C LYS A 137 7.42 7.39 7.43
N TYR A 138 8.07 6.26 7.25
CA TYR A 138 7.54 5.06 6.59
C TYR A 138 7.24 3.95 7.60
N THR A 139 6.35 3.03 7.22
CA THR A 139 5.95 1.86 8.00
C THR A 139 5.80 0.67 7.07
N TRP A 140 5.91 -0.52 7.63
CA TRP A 140 5.55 -1.73 6.93
C TRP A 140 4.04 -1.96 7.00
N HIS A 141 3.42 -2.15 5.83
CA HIS A 141 2.02 -2.48 5.63
C HIS A 141 1.92 -3.96 5.25
N GLU A 142 1.45 -4.76 6.20
CA GLU A 142 1.15 -6.18 6.03
C GLU A 142 -0.08 -6.36 5.13
N LEU A 143 0.03 -7.09 4.01
CA LEU A 143 -1.09 -7.39 3.11
C LEU A 143 -1.91 -8.59 3.60
N ASN A 144 -3.10 -8.75 3.02
CA ASN A 144 -4.10 -9.72 3.47
C ASN A 144 -3.75 -11.19 3.15
N ASP A 145 -2.72 -11.44 2.35
CA ASP A 145 -2.24 -12.80 2.07
C ASP A 145 -1.40 -13.39 3.21
N LEU A 146 -1.11 -12.62 4.28
CA LEU A 146 -0.20 -13.02 5.37
C LEU A 146 1.21 -13.37 4.90
N GLU A 147 1.62 -12.82 3.76
CA GLU A 147 2.92 -13.12 3.16
C GLU A 147 3.59 -11.82 2.69
N THR A 148 2.87 -10.97 1.96
CA THR A 148 3.42 -9.74 1.39
C THR A 148 3.42 -8.59 2.39
N ILE A 149 4.54 -7.89 2.51
CA ILE A 149 4.65 -6.68 3.32
C ILE A 149 5.32 -5.57 2.52
N GLN A 150 4.74 -4.36 2.57
CA GLN A 150 5.15 -3.22 1.74
C GLN A 150 5.61 -2.04 2.58
N LEU A 151 6.68 -1.38 2.15
CA LEU A 151 7.22 -0.20 2.82
C LEU A 151 6.54 1.06 2.28
N VAL A 152 5.59 1.61 3.04
CA VAL A 152 4.72 2.72 2.60
C VAL A 152 4.78 3.90 3.58
N PRO A 153 4.41 5.13 3.17
CA PRO A 153 4.35 6.26 4.08
C PRO A 153 3.36 6.00 5.22
N SER A 154 3.80 6.23 6.48
CA SER A 154 2.97 5.99 7.66
C SER A 154 1.67 6.79 7.63
N LYS A 155 1.71 8.00 7.08
CA LYS A 155 0.51 8.84 6.95
C LYS A 155 -0.51 8.24 5.97
N ILE A 156 -0.07 7.78 4.80
CA ILE A 156 -0.92 7.09 3.82
C ILE A 156 -1.59 5.88 4.47
N ASN A 157 -0.80 4.98 5.07
CA ASN A 157 -1.31 3.78 5.77
C ASN A 157 -2.35 4.13 6.85
N SER A 158 -2.16 5.25 7.56
CA SER A 158 -3.06 5.67 8.65
C SER A 158 -4.37 6.32 8.19
N VAL A 159 -4.34 7.08 7.08
CA VAL A 159 -5.48 7.87 6.56
C VAL A 159 -6.46 6.95 5.85
N PHE A 160 -5.94 6.10 4.97
CA PHE A 160 -6.73 5.19 4.15
C PHE A 160 -7.02 3.92 4.96
N LYS A 161 -8.12 3.94 5.72
CA LYS A 161 -8.50 2.83 6.63
C LYS A 161 -8.76 1.52 5.88
N HIS A 162 -8.38 0.40 6.49
CA HIS A 162 -8.48 -0.93 5.91
C HIS A 162 -8.26 -2.01 6.99
N LEU A 163 -8.51 -3.26 6.60
CA LEU A 163 -8.12 -4.47 7.31
C LEU A 163 -6.92 -5.04 6.58
N GLY A 164 -5.73 -4.94 7.16
CA GLY A 164 -4.49 -5.51 6.60
C GLY A 164 -4.16 -6.89 7.18
N GLY A 165 -2.97 -7.39 6.93
CA GLY A 165 -2.49 -8.72 7.32
C GLY A 165 -2.54 -9.00 8.83
N VAL A 166 -2.23 -8.01 9.68
CA VAL A 166 -2.43 -8.18 11.14
C VAL A 166 -3.89 -8.45 11.49
N GLY A 167 -4.83 -7.81 10.77
CA GLY A 167 -6.26 -8.05 10.89
C GLY A 167 -6.65 -9.46 10.45
N GLU A 168 -6.12 -9.93 9.32
CA GLU A 168 -6.29 -11.31 8.83
C GLU A 168 -5.79 -12.34 9.86
N TYR A 169 -4.59 -12.14 10.41
CA TYR A 169 -4.02 -13.05 11.39
C TYR A 169 -4.86 -13.09 12.69
N ASN A 170 -5.39 -11.94 13.12
CA ASN A 170 -6.28 -11.92 14.28
C ASN A 170 -7.62 -12.65 14.01
N ILE A 171 -8.07 -12.73 12.76
CA ILE A 171 -9.22 -13.57 12.40
C ILE A 171 -8.84 -15.04 12.42
N LYS A 172 -7.68 -15.42 11.84
CA LYS A 172 -7.12 -16.78 11.95
C LYS A 172 -7.15 -17.31 13.38
N VAL A 173 -6.58 -16.55 14.32
CA VAL A 173 -6.52 -16.93 15.74
C VAL A 173 -7.91 -17.11 16.35
N LYS A 174 -8.90 -16.29 15.95
CA LYS A 174 -10.28 -16.42 16.42
C LYS A 174 -11.00 -17.65 15.84
N LEU A 175 -10.61 -18.09 14.65
CA LEU A 175 -11.13 -19.29 14.00
C LEU A 175 -10.46 -20.57 14.54
N GLY A 176 -9.30 -20.47 15.17
CA GLY A 176 -8.54 -21.61 15.69
C GLY A 176 -7.73 -22.36 14.63
N GLU A 177 -7.39 -21.66 13.54
CA GLU A 177 -6.58 -22.14 12.40
C GLU A 177 -5.07 -21.84 12.58
#